data_AF-A0A2P5N568-F1
#
_entry.id   AF-A0A2P5N568-F1
#
_cell.length_a   1.000
_cell.length_b   1.000
_cell.length_c   1.000
_cell.angle_alpha   90.00
_cell.angle_beta   90.00
_cell.angle_gamma   90.00
#
_symmetry.space_group_name_H-M   'P 1'
#
loop_
_entity.id
_entity.type
_entity.pdbx_description
1 polymer ?
#
loop_
_entity_poly.entity_id
_entity_poly.type
_entity_poly.pdbx_seq_one_letter_code
_entity_poly.pdbx_strand_id
1 'polypeptide(L)'
;MSHKNPSSLIWPLIVLVLSGCGLQSLSGENDESGDIAAYVESVFKLQNRITSEVMALTSTGDVDDPQLLLAEKAMQGACLPLNQFAARESDGLSTGLFLRRRVQMSATACEHSARQLEALLNR
;
A
#
# COMPACT_ATOMS: atom_id res chain seq x y z
N MET A 1 -12.23 -62.39 -46.86
CA MET A 1 -12.22 -61.43 -47.98
C MET A 1 -11.69 -60.12 -47.46
N SER A 2 -10.43 -59.82 -47.82
CA SER A 2 -9.80 -58.51 -47.66
C SER A 2 -10.51 -57.48 -48.52
N HIS A 3 -10.80 -56.30 -47.98
CA HIS A 3 -10.73 -55.09 -48.78
C HIS A 3 -9.83 -54.06 -48.10
N LYS A 4 -8.95 -53.55 -48.93
CA LYS A 4 -7.80 -52.70 -48.70
C LYS A 4 -8.24 -51.26 -49.03
N ASN A 5 -7.95 -50.34 -48.10
CA ASN A 5 -7.56 -48.90 -48.15
C ASN A 5 -7.84 -48.12 -49.46
N PRO A 6 -8.16 -46.80 -49.44
CA PRO A 6 -7.12 -45.79 -49.11
C PRO A 6 -7.58 -44.47 -48.45
N SER A 7 -6.61 -43.88 -47.77
CA SER A 7 -6.34 -42.45 -47.54
C SER A 7 -7.17 -41.40 -48.31
N SER A 8 -7.77 -40.47 -47.56
CA SER A 8 -7.99 -39.08 -47.97
C SER A 8 -7.90 -38.21 -46.69
N LEU A 9 -6.78 -37.54 -46.43
CA LEU A 9 -6.61 -36.12 -46.76
C LEU A 9 -7.93 -35.36 -46.59
N ILE A 10 -8.15 -34.76 -45.43
CA ILE A 10 -8.67 -33.39 -45.24
C ILE A 10 -8.23 -32.99 -43.82
N TRP A 11 -7.14 -32.26 -43.75
CA TRP A 11 -6.76 -31.45 -42.59
C TRP A 11 -7.53 -30.14 -42.75
N PRO A 12 -8.61 -29.86 -41.99
CA PRO A 12 -9.17 -28.54 -42.02
C PRO A 12 -8.28 -27.66 -41.15
N LEU A 13 -7.39 -26.94 -41.84
CA LEU A 13 -7.23 -25.50 -41.74
C LEU A 13 -7.70 -24.91 -40.39
N ILE A 14 -6.83 -24.95 -39.38
CA ILE A 14 -6.96 -24.09 -38.20
C ILE A 14 -6.59 -22.67 -38.66
N VAL A 15 -7.54 -21.98 -39.27
CA VAL A 15 -7.51 -20.54 -39.57
C VAL A 15 -8.72 -19.93 -38.87
N LEU A 16 -8.50 -19.58 -37.61
CA LEU A 16 -9.35 -18.68 -36.82
C LEU A 16 -8.44 -17.94 -35.82
N VAL A 17 -7.43 -17.27 -36.38
CA VAL A 17 -6.74 -16.16 -35.74
C VAL A 17 -7.37 -14.92 -36.36
N LEU A 18 -7.85 -13.98 -35.54
CA LEU A 18 -8.43 -12.64 -35.86
C LEU A 18 -9.90 -12.43 -35.42
N SER A 19 -10.27 -12.89 -34.23
CA SER A 19 -11.31 -12.20 -33.43
C SER A 19 -10.59 -11.34 -32.40
N GLY A 20 -10.35 -10.08 -32.74
CA GLY A 20 -9.57 -9.15 -31.94
C GLY A 20 -10.11 -9.00 -30.51
N CYS A 21 -9.20 -9.10 -29.54
CA CYS A 21 -9.38 -8.52 -28.21
C CYS A 21 -9.54 -7.01 -28.35
N GLY A 22 -10.76 -6.54 -28.57
CA GLY A 22 -11.16 -5.14 -28.36
C GLY A 22 -11.36 -4.86 -26.87
N LEU A 23 -10.36 -5.14 -26.04
CA LEU A 23 -10.24 -4.51 -24.72
C LEU A 23 -9.28 -3.34 -24.89
N GLN A 24 -9.81 -2.27 -25.49
CA GLN A 24 -9.20 -0.96 -25.36
C GLN A 24 -9.36 -0.58 -23.89
N SER A 25 -8.33 -0.95 -23.13
CA SER A 25 -8.09 -0.56 -21.76
C SER A 25 -8.35 0.95 -21.67
N LEU A 26 -9.34 1.32 -20.85
CA LEU A 26 -9.52 2.66 -20.33
C LEU A 26 -8.24 3.07 -19.59
N SER A 27 -7.25 3.57 -20.33
CA SER A 27 -6.10 4.27 -19.76
C SER A 27 -6.49 5.73 -19.59
N GLY A 28 -7.13 5.99 -18.46
CA GLY A 28 -7.49 7.32 -17.99
C GLY A 28 -7.57 7.34 -16.47
N GLU A 29 -6.55 6.82 -15.80
CA GLU A 29 -6.53 6.70 -14.32
C GLU A 29 -5.07 6.83 -13.84
N ASN A 30 -4.42 7.98 -14.09
CA ASN A 30 -3.01 8.20 -13.71
C ASN A 30 -2.77 9.41 -12.78
N ASP A 31 -3.77 10.27 -12.51
CA ASP A 31 -3.59 11.42 -11.61
C ASP A 31 -3.98 11.09 -10.15
N GLU A 32 -5.18 10.54 -9.94
CA GLU A 32 -5.73 10.33 -8.58
C GLU A 32 -4.88 9.35 -7.74
N SER A 33 -4.30 8.32 -8.37
CA SER A 33 -3.43 7.37 -7.67
C SER A 33 -2.09 7.97 -7.27
N GLY A 34 -1.57 8.93 -8.04
CA GLY A 34 -0.34 9.65 -7.74
C GLY A 34 -0.49 10.54 -6.50
N ASP A 35 -1.59 11.28 -6.44
CA ASP A 35 -1.91 12.14 -5.30
C ASP A 35 -2.09 11.36 -4.00
N ILE A 36 -2.77 10.21 -4.06
CA ILE A 36 -2.95 9.34 -2.89
C ILE A 36 -1.62 8.75 -2.40
N ALA A 37 -0.75 8.32 -3.33
CA ALA A 37 0.57 7.79 -2.97
C ALA A 37 1.45 8.86 -2.31
N ALA A 38 1.50 10.06 -2.89
CA ALA A 38 2.23 11.19 -2.34
C ALA A 38 1.70 11.59 -0.95
N TYR A 39 0.37 11.58 -0.79
CA TYR A 39 -0.26 11.84 0.51
C TYR A 39 0.16 10.80 1.56
N VAL A 40 0.02 9.50 1.27
CA VAL A 40 0.41 8.43 2.19
C VAL A 40 1.89 8.54 2.58
N GLU A 41 2.77 8.82 1.62
CA GLU A 41 4.19 9.01 1.90
C GLU A 41 4.44 10.21 2.82
N SER A 42 3.72 11.32 2.62
CA SER A 42 3.82 12.50 3.49
C SER A 42 3.43 12.18 4.94
N VAL A 43 2.39 11.37 5.14
CA VAL A 43 1.94 10.91 6.47
C VAL A 43 2.98 9.99 7.10
N PHE A 44 3.57 9.08 6.33
CA PHE A 44 4.64 8.21 6.82
C PHE A 44 5.87 9.01 7.28
N LYS A 45 6.29 10.00 6.49
CA LYS A 45 7.40 10.92 6.85
C LYS A 45 7.09 11.71 8.13
N LEU A 46 5.85 12.20 8.28
CA LEU A 46 5.39 12.89 9.48
C LEU A 46 5.54 12.00 10.73
N GLN A 47 4.97 10.78 10.68
CA GLN A 47 5.01 9.83 11.79
C GLN A 47 6.46 9.47 12.17
N ASN A 48 7.33 9.23 11.18
CA ASN A 48 8.73 8.86 11.44
C ASN A 48 9.52 10.00 12.11
N ARG A 49 9.29 11.25 11.69
CA ARG A 49 9.90 12.42 12.33
C ARG A 49 9.50 12.49 13.81
N ILE A 50 8.19 12.48 14.08
CA ILE A 50 7.65 12.61 15.43
C ILE A 50 8.10 11.44 16.32
N THR A 51 8.10 10.21 15.80
CA THR A 51 8.58 9.03 16.54
C THR A 51 10.06 9.19 16.91
N SER A 52 10.88 9.75 16.02
CA SER A 52 12.30 10.02 16.30
C SER A 52 12.49 11.09 17.37
N GLU A 53 11.65 12.13 17.39
CA GLU A 53 11.66 13.16 18.43
C GLU A 53 11.27 12.59 19.80
N VAL A 54 10.22 11.76 19.86
CA VAL A 54 9.83 11.08 21.10
C VAL A 54 10.95 10.17 21.62
N MET A 55 11.60 9.41 20.74
CA MET A 55 12.76 8.58 21.11
C MET A 55 13.93 9.41 21.66
N ALA A 56 14.17 10.60 21.10
CA ALA A 56 15.22 11.50 21.58
C ALA A 56 14.91 12.03 22.99
N LEU A 57 13.67 12.46 23.25
CA LEU A 57 13.26 12.98 24.56
C LEU A 57 13.21 11.90 25.64
N THR A 58 12.74 10.70 25.31
CA THR A 58 12.74 9.57 26.25
C THR A 58 14.17 9.12 26.60
N SER A 59 15.13 9.30 25.69
CA SER A 59 16.54 8.99 25.93
C SER A 59 17.25 9.98 26.86
N THR A 60 16.78 11.22 26.97
CA THR A 60 17.32 12.21 27.92
C THR A 60 16.73 12.08 29.32
N GLY A 61 15.73 11.22 29.52
CA GLY A 61 15.04 11.03 30.79
C GLY A 61 14.02 12.13 31.11
N ASP A 62 13.70 13.00 30.15
CA ASP A 62 12.81 14.16 30.33
C ASP A 62 11.32 13.85 30.11
N VAL A 63 10.94 12.59 29.86
CA VAL A 63 9.57 12.22 29.51
C VAL A 63 8.96 11.26 30.52
N ASP A 64 8.37 11.85 31.56
CA ASP A 64 7.36 11.24 32.42
C ASP A 64 6.00 11.93 32.20
N ASP A 65 5.67 12.24 30.95
CA ASP A 65 4.35 12.77 30.61
C ASP A 65 3.40 11.65 30.16
N PRO A 66 2.44 11.23 31.00
CA PRO A 66 1.47 10.20 30.64
C PRO A 66 0.60 10.60 29.44
N GLN A 67 0.37 11.89 29.20
CA GLN A 67 -0.40 12.36 28.05
C GLN A 67 0.38 12.18 26.75
N LEU A 68 1.69 12.45 26.76
CA LEU A 68 2.55 12.23 25.60
C LEU A 68 2.63 10.74 25.24
N LEU A 69 2.82 9.87 26.24
CA LEU A 69 2.85 8.41 26.04
C LEU A 69 1.53 7.86 25.51
N LEU A 70 0.40 8.37 26.01
CA LEU A 70 -0.93 7.98 25.53
C LEU A 70 -1.14 8.40 24.07
N ALA A 71 -0.73 9.61 23.71
CA ALA A 71 -0.81 10.13 22.35
C ALA A 71 0.12 9.36 21.38
N GLU A 72 1.32 8.99 21.82
CA GLU A 72 2.23 8.14 21.05
C GLU A 72 1.60 6.78 20.76
N LYS A 73 1.05 6.12 21.77
CA LYS A 73 0.37 4.83 21.60
C LYS A 73 -0.83 4.94 20.66
N ALA A 74 -1.60 6.03 20.74
CA ALA A 74 -2.72 6.28 19.84
C ALA A 74 -2.25 6.45 18.40
N MET A 75 -1.19 7.23 18.16
CA MET A 75 -0.57 7.39 16.84
C MET A 75 -0.07 6.05 16.29
N GLN A 76 0.69 5.27 17.08
CA GLN A 76 1.18 3.96 16.66
C GLN A 76 0.05 3.02 16.24
N GLY A 77 -1.08 3.04 16.97
CA GLY A 77 -2.28 2.27 16.63
C GLY A 77 -2.93 2.72 15.32
N ALA A 78 -3.12 4.02 15.13
CA ALA A 78 -3.73 4.58 13.93
C ALA A 78 -2.86 4.36 12.68
N CYS A 79 -1.54 4.42 12.84
CA CYS A 79 -0.55 4.24 11.77
C CYS A 79 -0.18 2.76 11.53
N LEU A 80 -0.78 1.80 12.23
CA LEU A 80 -0.43 0.38 12.12
C LEU A 80 -0.47 -0.17 10.68
N PRO A 81 -1.48 0.15 9.83
CA PRO A 81 -1.49 -0.32 8.44
C PRO A 81 -0.33 0.25 7.61
N LEU A 82 0.02 1.53 7.81
CA LEU A 82 1.17 2.18 7.16
C LEU A 82 2.48 1.49 7.58
N ASN A 83 2.67 1.26 8.87
CA ASN A 83 3.85 0.56 9.40
C ASN A 83 3.97 -0.86 8.85
N GLN A 84 2.85 -1.61 8.80
CA GLN A 84 2.83 -2.95 8.21
C GLN A 84 3.16 -2.95 6.72
N PHE A 85 2.69 -1.94 5.98
CA PHE A 85 3.01 -1.78 4.57
C PHE A 85 4.50 -1.48 4.37
N ALA A 86 5.03 -0.49 5.08
CA ALA A 86 6.43 -0.09 5.01
C ALA A 86 7.38 -1.25 5.39
N ALA A 87 7.06 -2.01 6.45
CA ALA A 87 7.84 -3.18 6.86
C ALA A 87 7.89 -4.24 5.74
N ARG A 88 6.73 -4.56 5.14
CA ARG A 88 6.68 -5.54 4.05
C ARG A 88 7.44 -5.09 2.81
N GLU A 89 7.34 -3.81 2.44
CA GLU A 89 8.10 -3.27 1.31
C GLU A 89 9.60 -3.32 1.58
N SER A 90 10.04 -2.96 2.79
CA SER A 90 11.44 -3.05 3.21
C SER A 90 11.97 -4.48 3.19
N ASP A 91 11.14 -5.45 3.55
CA ASP A 91 11.48 -6.88 3.54
C ASP A 91 11.41 -7.51 2.13
N GLY A 92 11.06 -6.73 1.09
CA GLY A 92 10.84 -7.24 -0.26
C GLY A 92 9.64 -8.20 -0.38
N LEU A 93 8.72 -8.17 0.58
CA LEU A 93 7.53 -9.00 0.62
C LEU A 93 6.40 -8.37 -0.19
N SER A 94 5.62 -9.22 -0.88
CA SER A 94 4.50 -8.74 -1.67
C SER A 94 3.45 -8.03 -0.81
N THR A 95 3.09 -6.80 -1.17
CA THR A 95 1.99 -6.06 -0.56
C THR A 95 0.70 -6.28 -1.34
N GLY A 96 -0.19 -7.13 -0.81
CA GLY A 96 -1.49 -7.40 -1.43
C GLY A 96 -2.40 -6.16 -1.50
N LEU A 97 -3.32 -6.12 -2.47
CA LEU A 97 -4.25 -5.00 -2.71
C LEU A 97 -5.04 -4.59 -1.45
N PHE A 98 -5.44 -5.57 -0.63
CA PHE A 98 -6.15 -5.31 0.62
C PHE A 98 -5.32 -4.48 1.61
N LEU A 99 -4.02 -4.73 1.70
CA LEU A 99 -3.14 -3.93 2.57
C LEU A 99 -3.00 -2.51 2.04
N ARG A 100 -2.80 -2.35 0.73
CA ARG A 100 -2.73 -1.02 0.08
C ARG A 100 -3.99 -0.20 0.33
N ARG A 101 -5.17 -0.82 0.18
CA ARG A 101 -6.45 -0.15 0.47
C ARG A 101 -6.58 0.24 1.95
N ARG A 102 -6.16 -0.63 2.87
CA ARG A 102 -6.18 -0.29 4.32
C ARG A 102 -5.27 0.88 4.63
N VAL A 103 -4.08 0.94 4.03
CA VAL A 103 -3.15 2.08 4.16
C VAL A 103 -3.84 3.37 3.76
N GLN A 104 -4.43 3.42 2.56
CA GLN A 104 -5.14 4.59 2.05
C GLN A 104 -6.26 5.04 3.00
N MET A 105 -7.08 4.10 3.47
CA MET A 105 -8.18 4.40 4.40
C MET A 105 -7.71 4.86 5.78
N SER A 106 -6.51 4.45 6.22
CA SER A 106 -5.96 4.81 7.53
C SER A 106 -5.11 6.07 7.54
N ALA A 107 -4.71 6.57 6.38
CA ALA A 107 -3.75 7.68 6.26
C ALA A 107 -4.21 8.94 7.01
N THR A 108 -5.49 9.33 6.86
CA THR A 108 -6.05 10.49 7.55
C THR A 108 -6.11 10.31 9.07
N ALA A 109 -6.44 9.12 9.55
CA ALA A 109 -6.45 8.84 10.99
C ALA A 109 -5.03 8.87 11.56
N CYS A 110 -4.07 8.28 10.85
CA CYS A 110 -2.65 8.32 11.21
C CYS A 110 -2.12 9.75 11.24
N GLU A 111 -2.41 10.57 10.22
CA GLU A 111 -2.03 11.98 10.19
C GLU A 111 -2.61 12.74 11.38
N HIS A 112 -3.90 12.58 11.64
CA HIS A 112 -4.56 13.29 12.74
C HIS A 112 -3.94 12.94 14.09
N SER A 113 -3.71 11.65 14.37
CA SER A 113 -3.05 11.22 15.61
C SER A 113 -1.60 11.68 15.69
N ALA A 114 -0.87 11.70 14.56
CA ALA A 114 0.48 12.23 14.51
C ALA A 114 0.52 13.74 14.83
N ARG A 115 -0.39 14.53 14.27
CA ARG A 115 -0.50 15.98 14.57
C ARG A 115 -0.85 16.25 16.03
N GLN A 116 -1.70 15.43 16.65
CA GLN A 116 -1.99 15.55 18.08
C GLN A 116 -0.74 15.32 18.93
N LEU A 117 0.06 14.31 18.59
CA LEU A 117 1.32 14.04 19.28
C LEU A 117 2.35 15.17 19.06
N GLU A 118 2.47 15.66 17.83
CA GLU A 118 3.32 16.80 17.48
C GLU A 118 2.96 18.06 18.28
N ALA A 119 1.68 18.33 18.49
CA ALA A 119 1.24 19.47 19.31
C ALA A 119 1.67 19.34 20.78
N LEU A 120 1.79 18.12 21.30
CA LEU A 120 2.27 17.87 22.67
C LEU A 120 3.80 17.98 22.78
N LEU A 121 4.54 17.70 21.70
CA LEU A 121 5.99 17.86 21.66
C LEU A 121 6.44 19.31 21.59
N ASN A 122 5.67 20.16 20.91
CA ASN A 122 6.00 21.58 20.66
C ASN A 122 5.42 22.54 21.72
N ARG A 123 5.00 22.02 22.87
CA ARG A 123 4.41 22.81 23.95
C ARG A 123 5.45 23.55 24.79
#